data_AF-A0A7G3UPG5-F1
#
_entry.id   AF-A0A7G3UPG5-F1
#
_cell.length_a   1.000
_cell.length_b   1.000
_cell.length_c   1.000
_cell.angle_alpha   90.00
_cell.angle_beta   90.00
_cell.angle_gamma   90.00
#
_symmetry.space_group_name_H-M   'P 1'
#
loop_
_entity.id
_entity.type
_entity.pdbx_description
1 polymer ?
#
loop_
_entity_poly.entity_id
_entity_poly.type
_entity_poly.pdbx_seq_one_letter_code
_entity_poly.pdbx_strand_id
1 'polypeptide(L)'
;MGGMETTGGNQLIRDPGTAAAFARALHETPGDFIGRDPVPVLSFEPGASLRDRREAFGAVYGAIVARTGEPTLHGGSARGPDIRWRDPRRTVLLSGAGTWALLSVHDTDLLEAAERRSFDWGGAWSPAEPHDVGLLPYLWRLDRSGPGEPPADYPTGRPVAGLDHFASALELLLAAWVEQLPVQVGDDWAAFTLTSSADRGRRFHLSYARGDGLLVSVDDRDGGDSPERGDLMRSRGWHSHDRGWWQAEFPDPDRPHTAEAARTVLAELYARGTSAPSQLRVRDASCRDRGTLLLPGLGVRT
;
A
#
# COMPACT_ATOMS: atom_id res chain seq x y z
N MET A 1 5.12 45.71 -19.31
CA MET A 1 5.49 44.96 -18.10
C MET A 1 5.30 43.50 -18.41
N GLY A 2 6.41 42.80 -18.68
CA GLY A 2 6.41 41.40 -19.10
C GLY A 2 5.99 40.49 -17.96
N GLY A 3 4.98 39.64 -18.23
CA GLY A 3 4.61 38.53 -17.38
C GLY A 3 5.73 37.52 -17.37
N MET A 4 6.27 37.29 -16.19
CA MET A 4 7.33 36.33 -15.93
C MET A 4 6.67 34.96 -15.82
N GLU A 5 6.53 34.27 -16.96
CA GLU A 5 6.35 32.82 -17.00
C GLU A 5 7.60 32.17 -16.40
N THR A 6 7.56 31.83 -15.12
CA THR A 6 8.50 30.86 -14.53
C THR A 6 7.94 29.46 -14.76
N THR A 7 7.94 29.01 -16.02
CA THR A 7 7.99 27.58 -16.34
C THR A 7 9.42 27.09 -16.12
N GLY A 8 9.75 26.77 -14.87
CA GLY A 8 10.92 25.96 -14.56
C GLY A 8 10.65 24.53 -15.02
N GLY A 9 11.44 24.05 -15.97
CA GLY A 9 11.18 22.82 -16.71
C GLY A 9 11.31 21.55 -15.87
N ASN A 10 10.20 20.86 -15.65
CA ASN A 10 10.20 19.44 -15.35
C ASN A 10 9.70 18.70 -16.59
N GLN A 11 10.63 18.41 -17.50
CA GLN A 11 10.32 17.67 -18.72
C GLN A 11 9.97 16.23 -18.35
N LEU A 12 8.73 15.84 -18.62
CA LEU A 12 8.26 14.46 -18.47
C LEU A 12 9.12 13.51 -19.32
N ILE A 13 9.72 12.52 -18.68
CA ILE A 13 10.41 11.42 -19.35
C ILE A 13 9.36 10.36 -19.68
N ARG A 14 8.93 10.27 -20.94
CA ARG A 14 7.86 9.33 -21.35
C ARG A 14 8.34 7.93 -21.70
N ASP A 15 9.59 7.82 -22.12
CA ASP A 15 10.17 6.58 -22.61
C ASP A 15 10.77 5.76 -21.45
N PRO A 16 10.38 4.48 -21.25
CA PRO A 16 10.90 3.62 -20.18
C PRO A 16 12.43 3.48 -20.20
N GLY A 17 13.06 3.41 -21.38
CA GLY A 17 14.52 3.30 -21.50
C GLY A 17 15.23 4.55 -20.99
N THR A 18 14.69 5.72 -21.30
CA THR A 18 15.18 7.02 -20.81
C THR A 18 14.96 7.17 -19.30
N ALA A 19 13.81 6.71 -18.79
CA ALA A 19 13.55 6.69 -17.34
C ALA A 19 14.55 5.78 -16.60
N ALA A 20 14.87 4.61 -17.17
CA ALA A 20 15.88 3.70 -16.65
C ALA A 20 17.30 4.30 -16.67
N ALA A 21 17.67 4.99 -17.75
CA ALA A 21 18.94 5.71 -17.83
C ALA A 21 19.03 6.82 -16.77
N PHE A 22 17.94 7.55 -16.55
CA PHE A 22 17.87 8.58 -15.51
C PHE A 22 17.95 7.98 -14.10
N ALA A 23 17.23 6.90 -13.81
CA ALA A 23 17.33 6.18 -12.54
C ALA A 23 18.77 5.74 -12.24
N ARG A 24 19.48 5.23 -13.26
CA ARG A 24 20.90 4.87 -13.13
C ARG A 24 21.77 6.09 -12.84
N ALA A 25 21.54 7.24 -13.49
CA ALA A 25 22.27 8.47 -13.22
C ALA A 25 22.05 8.97 -11.78
N LEU A 26 20.81 8.91 -11.26
CA LEU A 26 20.52 9.19 -9.86
C LEU A 26 21.31 8.28 -8.91
N HIS A 27 21.49 7.02 -9.28
CA HIS A 27 22.22 6.03 -8.49
C HIS A 27 23.76 6.22 -8.58
N GLU A 28 24.32 6.55 -9.75
CA GLU A 28 25.76 6.64 -9.96
C GLU A 28 26.34 8.01 -9.55
N THR A 29 25.63 9.10 -9.84
CA THR A 29 26.07 10.48 -9.60
C THR A 29 25.03 11.29 -8.81
N PRO A 30 24.66 10.85 -7.58
CA PRO A 30 23.55 11.42 -6.81
C PRO A 30 23.76 12.90 -6.44
N GLY A 31 25.02 13.32 -6.22
CA GLY A 31 25.35 14.66 -5.73
C GLY A 31 24.87 15.78 -6.68
N ASP A 32 24.79 15.49 -7.97
CA ASP A 32 24.27 16.43 -8.95
C ASP A 32 22.76 16.65 -8.80
N PHE A 33 22.03 15.71 -8.18
CA PHE A 33 20.58 15.66 -8.17
C PHE A 33 19.94 15.79 -6.78
N ILE A 34 20.69 15.60 -5.69
CA ILE A 34 20.17 15.78 -4.32
C ILE A 34 19.63 17.21 -4.16
N GLY A 35 18.42 17.31 -3.60
CA GLY A 35 17.73 18.58 -3.38
C GLY A 35 17.04 19.17 -4.62
N ARG A 36 17.11 18.50 -5.78
CA ARG A 36 16.30 18.86 -6.95
C ARG A 36 14.88 18.31 -6.84
N ASP A 37 13.97 18.95 -7.59
CA ASP A 37 12.59 18.49 -7.70
C ASP A 37 12.51 17.09 -8.32
N PRO A 38 11.56 16.24 -7.86
CA PRO A 38 11.31 14.94 -8.48
C PRO A 38 10.92 15.08 -9.96
N VAL A 39 11.45 14.19 -10.79
CA VAL A 39 11.20 14.19 -12.24
C VAL A 39 10.12 13.18 -12.58
N PRO A 40 9.04 13.58 -13.27
CA PRO A 40 7.99 12.66 -13.67
C PRO A 40 8.48 11.73 -14.80
N VAL A 41 8.23 10.43 -14.62
CA VAL A 41 8.63 9.37 -15.56
C VAL A 41 7.45 8.56 -16.12
N LEU A 42 6.25 8.83 -15.60
CA LEU A 42 5.01 8.25 -16.10
C LEU A 42 3.84 9.17 -15.73
N SER A 43 2.95 9.42 -16.69
CA SER A 43 1.61 9.99 -16.46
C SER A 43 0.57 8.88 -16.52
N PHE A 44 -0.36 8.89 -15.57
CA PHE A 44 -1.57 8.08 -15.66
C PHE A 44 -2.71 8.91 -16.22
N GLU A 45 -3.52 8.31 -17.08
CA GLU A 45 -4.73 8.96 -17.58
C GLU A 45 -5.70 9.25 -16.41
N PRO A 46 -6.35 10.42 -16.41
CA PRO A 46 -7.40 10.72 -15.43
C PRO A 46 -8.48 9.65 -15.45
N GLY A 47 -8.79 9.08 -14.28
CA GLY A 47 -9.81 8.03 -14.15
C GLY A 47 -9.36 6.62 -14.57
N ALA A 48 -8.08 6.41 -14.90
CA ALA A 48 -7.55 5.09 -15.21
C ALA A 48 -7.84 4.08 -14.08
N SER A 49 -8.22 2.86 -14.48
CA SER A 49 -8.44 1.74 -13.56
C SER A 49 -7.15 1.40 -12.80
N LEU A 50 -7.26 0.72 -11.65
CA LEU A 50 -6.06 0.21 -10.97
C LEU A 50 -5.25 -0.73 -11.88
N ARG A 51 -5.94 -1.49 -12.74
CA ARG A 51 -5.33 -2.37 -13.74
C ARG A 51 -4.54 -1.61 -14.80
N ASP A 52 -5.11 -0.58 -15.41
CA ASP A 52 -4.44 0.20 -16.47
C ASP A 52 -3.19 0.90 -15.91
N ARG A 53 -3.31 1.46 -14.69
CA ARG A 53 -2.18 2.08 -13.99
C ARG A 53 -1.07 1.07 -13.70
N ARG A 54 -1.45 -0.12 -13.22
CA ARG A 54 -0.53 -1.24 -12.98
C ARG A 54 0.22 -1.64 -14.25
N GLU A 55 -0.49 -1.82 -15.37
CA GLU A 55 0.09 -2.23 -16.64
C GLU A 55 1.05 -1.17 -17.20
N ALA A 56 0.66 0.12 -17.15
CA ALA A 56 1.51 1.23 -17.56
C ALA A 56 2.77 1.34 -16.68
N PHE A 57 2.60 1.18 -15.36
CA PHE A 57 3.71 1.24 -14.41
C PHE A 57 4.70 0.08 -14.60
N GLY A 58 4.21 -1.12 -14.92
CA GLY A 58 5.03 -2.31 -15.13
C GLY A 58 6.13 -2.14 -16.18
N ALA A 59 5.84 -1.43 -17.28
CA ALA A 59 6.83 -1.17 -18.32
C ALA A 59 7.99 -0.28 -17.83
N VAL A 60 7.67 0.79 -17.09
CA VAL A 60 8.67 1.71 -16.53
C VAL A 60 9.49 1.04 -15.43
N TYR A 61 8.80 0.36 -14.51
CA TYR A 61 9.46 -0.36 -13.42
C TYR A 61 10.42 -1.44 -13.94
N GLY A 62 9.96 -2.28 -14.88
CA GLY A 62 10.79 -3.35 -15.46
C GLY A 62 12.03 -2.81 -16.16
N ALA A 63 11.92 -1.71 -16.90
CA ALA A 63 13.07 -1.06 -17.54
C ALA A 63 14.08 -0.54 -16.51
N ILE A 64 13.61 0.10 -15.43
CA ILE A 64 14.48 0.61 -14.36
C ILE A 64 15.20 -0.55 -13.65
N VAL A 65 14.47 -1.60 -13.24
CA VAL A 65 15.07 -2.77 -12.57
C VAL A 65 16.10 -3.46 -13.46
N ALA A 66 15.80 -3.66 -14.74
CA ALA A 66 16.73 -4.26 -15.69
C ALA A 66 18.04 -3.46 -15.84
N ARG A 67 18.00 -2.15 -15.56
CA ARG A 67 19.13 -1.24 -15.75
C ARG A 67 19.94 -0.98 -14.48
N THR A 68 19.25 -0.82 -13.35
CA THR A 68 19.79 -0.39 -12.05
C THR A 68 19.99 -1.57 -11.11
N GLY A 69 19.33 -2.69 -11.36
CA GLY A 69 19.26 -3.85 -10.46
C GLY A 69 18.00 -3.86 -9.60
N GLU A 70 17.82 -4.93 -8.83
CA GLU A 70 16.69 -5.08 -7.91
C GLU A 70 16.65 -3.95 -6.86
N PRO A 71 15.47 -3.49 -6.43
CA PRO A 71 15.36 -2.53 -5.34
C PRO A 71 15.70 -3.17 -4.00
N THR A 72 16.15 -2.34 -3.06
CA THR A 72 16.35 -2.74 -1.66
C THR A 72 15.01 -2.96 -0.97
N LEU A 73 14.03 -2.10 -1.27
CA LEU A 73 12.74 -2.10 -0.60
C LEU A 73 11.62 -1.85 -1.61
N HIS A 74 10.60 -2.70 -1.54
CA HIS A 74 9.35 -2.56 -2.27
C HIS A 74 8.30 -1.90 -1.37
N GLY A 75 7.27 -1.31 -1.96
CA GLY A 75 6.26 -0.62 -1.17
C GLY A 75 5.27 0.17 -2.00
N GLY A 76 4.39 0.83 -1.26
CA GLY A 76 3.28 1.53 -1.86
C GLY A 76 2.57 2.47 -0.91
N SER A 77 2.08 3.57 -1.47
CA SER A 77 1.28 4.60 -0.80
C SER A 77 -0.13 4.64 -1.40
N ALA A 78 -1.01 5.45 -0.81
CA ALA A 78 -2.32 5.75 -1.40
C ALA A 78 -2.23 6.45 -2.77
N ARG A 79 -1.06 7.00 -3.11
CA ARG A 79 -0.84 7.80 -4.33
C ARG A 79 -0.07 7.06 -5.42
N GLY A 80 0.32 5.81 -5.18
CA GLY A 80 1.10 5.00 -6.11
C GLY A 80 2.31 4.34 -5.42
N PRO A 81 3.26 3.82 -6.20
CA PRO A 81 4.39 3.03 -5.70
C PRO A 81 5.27 3.81 -4.71
N ASP A 82 6.00 3.08 -3.86
CA ASP A 82 7.12 3.60 -3.06
C ASP A 82 8.25 2.56 -3.11
N ILE A 83 9.15 2.71 -4.08
CA ILE A 83 10.21 1.74 -4.38
C ILE A 83 11.57 2.41 -4.18
N ARG A 84 12.49 1.70 -3.52
CA ARG A 84 13.77 2.28 -3.09
C ARG A 84 14.96 1.43 -3.47
N TRP A 85 15.95 2.09 -4.06
CA TRP A 85 17.34 1.62 -4.11
C TRP A 85 18.12 2.42 -3.06
N ARG A 86 18.38 1.77 -1.92
CA ARG A 86 18.86 2.40 -0.69
C ARG A 86 20.27 1.95 -0.36
N ASP A 87 21.10 2.91 0.00
CA ASP A 87 22.31 2.71 0.78
C ASP A 87 22.35 3.71 1.96
N PRO A 88 23.33 3.61 2.89
CA PRO A 88 23.37 4.49 4.05
C PRO A 88 23.49 5.99 3.76
N ARG A 89 23.87 6.39 2.55
CA ARG A 89 24.07 7.80 2.18
C ARG A 89 22.97 8.35 1.31
N ARG A 90 22.39 7.52 0.45
CA ARG A 90 21.39 7.96 -0.53
C ARG A 90 20.30 6.93 -0.77
N THR A 91 19.15 7.46 -1.15
CA THR A 91 18.00 6.68 -1.56
C THR A 91 17.49 7.21 -2.89
N VAL A 92 17.57 6.38 -3.94
CA VAL A 92 16.82 6.63 -5.18
C VAL A 92 15.40 6.14 -4.96
N LEU A 93 14.44 7.03 -5.12
CA LEU A 93 13.03 6.80 -4.85
C LEU A 93 12.22 6.91 -6.14
N LEU A 94 11.52 5.82 -6.47
CA LEU A 94 10.44 5.80 -7.46
C LEU A 94 9.11 5.85 -6.69
N SER A 95 8.47 7.02 -6.70
CA SER A 95 7.27 7.29 -5.91
C SER A 95 6.05 7.65 -6.76
N GLY A 96 4.86 7.36 -6.23
CA GLY A 96 3.59 7.79 -6.81
C GLY A 96 3.13 9.15 -6.29
N ALA A 97 2.59 9.98 -7.18
CA ALA A 97 1.99 11.28 -6.87
C ALA A 97 0.58 11.43 -7.47
N GLY A 98 -0.24 10.39 -7.31
CA GLY A 98 -1.61 10.35 -7.80
C GLY A 98 -1.63 10.10 -9.30
N THR A 99 -1.50 11.15 -10.11
CA THR A 99 -1.51 11.05 -11.58
C THR A 99 -0.12 10.80 -12.18
N TRP A 100 0.92 10.71 -11.37
CA TRP A 100 2.29 10.55 -11.83
C TRP A 100 3.04 9.45 -11.08
N ALA A 101 4.04 8.85 -11.75
CA ALA A 101 5.19 8.24 -11.08
C ALA A 101 6.41 9.14 -11.25
N LEU A 102 7.17 9.34 -10.18
CA LEU A 102 8.26 10.30 -10.07
C LEU A 102 9.56 9.59 -9.68
N LEU A 103 10.68 10.00 -10.27
CA LEU A 103 12.02 9.62 -9.84
C LEU A 103 12.71 10.78 -9.12
N SER A 104 13.35 10.46 -8.00
CA SER A 104 14.13 11.42 -7.21
C SER A 104 15.25 10.71 -6.46
N VAL A 105 16.22 11.47 -5.98
CA VAL A 105 17.26 10.97 -5.07
C VAL A 105 17.33 11.86 -3.84
N HIS A 106 17.48 11.22 -2.68
CA HIS A 106 17.50 11.87 -1.39
C HIS A 106 18.70 11.41 -0.59
N ASP A 107 19.13 12.26 0.33
CA ASP A 107 19.93 11.80 1.47
C ASP A 107 19.08 10.83 2.31
N THR A 108 19.63 9.66 2.64
CA THR A 108 18.86 8.58 3.30
C THR A 108 18.40 9.00 4.68
N ASP A 109 19.27 9.60 5.49
CA ASP A 109 18.95 9.96 6.86
C ASP A 109 17.90 11.08 6.90
N LEU A 110 18.01 12.07 6.02
CA LEU A 110 17.03 13.16 5.92
C LEU A 110 15.65 12.66 5.46
N LEU A 111 15.61 11.75 4.48
CA LEU A 111 14.37 11.15 4.00
C LEU A 111 13.69 10.35 5.12
N GLU A 112 14.42 9.42 5.75
CA GLU A 112 13.88 8.55 6.79
C GLU A 112 13.46 9.35 8.04
N ALA A 113 14.20 10.40 8.40
CA ALA A 113 13.80 11.30 9.48
C ALA A 113 12.52 12.07 9.16
N ALA A 114 12.32 12.50 7.90
CA ALA A 114 11.08 13.14 7.48
C ALA A 114 9.88 12.19 7.53
N GLU A 115 10.06 10.95 7.08
CA GLU A 115 9.03 9.92 7.12
C GLU A 115 8.66 9.54 8.55
N ARG A 116 9.66 9.36 9.42
CA ARG A 116 9.45 9.10 10.84
C ARG A 116 8.62 10.22 11.46
N ARG A 117 8.92 11.49 11.15
CA ARG A 117 8.09 12.62 11.60
C ARG A 117 6.66 12.53 11.07
N SER A 118 6.43 12.11 9.83
CA SER A 118 5.08 11.94 9.28
C SER A 118 4.29 10.85 10.02
N PHE A 119 4.93 9.73 10.37
CA PHE A 119 4.28 8.68 11.16
C PHE A 119 4.06 9.06 12.62
N ASP A 120 5.02 9.75 13.25
CA ASP A 120 4.94 10.12 14.67
C ASP A 120 4.01 11.31 14.93
N TRP A 121 3.99 12.30 14.03
CA TRP A 121 3.39 13.62 14.27
C TRP A 121 2.42 14.12 13.19
N GLY A 122 2.33 13.47 12.02
CA GLY A 122 1.22 13.73 11.09
C GLY A 122 -0.06 13.14 11.66
N GLY A 123 -1.26 13.58 11.28
CA GLY A 123 -2.48 12.92 11.79
C GLY A 123 -3.74 13.75 11.90
N ALA A 124 -4.86 13.07 11.70
CA ALA A 124 -6.06 13.33 12.48
C ALA A 124 -5.81 12.97 13.96
N TRP A 125 -5.92 13.95 14.85
CA TRP A 125 -5.75 13.79 16.30
C TRP A 125 -7.03 13.34 17.01
N SER A 126 -8.16 13.40 16.30
CA SER A 126 -9.47 13.02 16.79
C SER A 126 -10.31 12.32 15.69
N PRO A 127 -11.34 11.53 16.07
CA PRO A 127 -12.24 10.91 15.09
C PRO A 127 -13.06 11.91 14.26
N ALA A 128 -13.13 13.18 14.67
CA ALA A 128 -13.86 14.23 13.96
C ALA A 128 -13.05 14.88 12.83
N GLU A 129 -11.73 14.66 12.81
CA GLU A 129 -10.85 15.19 11.77
C GLU A 129 -10.86 14.29 10.52
N PRO A 130 -10.61 14.87 9.32
CA PRO A 130 -10.56 14.10 8.08
C PRO A 130 -9.51 12.98 8.14
N HIS A 131 -9.84 11.82 7.58
CA HIS A 131 -8.89 10.72 7.46
C HIS A 131 -7.69 11.13 6.61
N ASP A 132 -6.49 11.03 7.17
CA ASP A 132 -5.25 11.50 6.56
C ASP A 132 -4.26 10.37 6.27
N VAL A 133 -4.69 9.10 6.40
CA VAL A 133 -3.89 7.92 6.01
C VAL A 133 -3.41 8.00 4.56
N GLY A 134 -4.19 8.63 3.68
CA GLY A 134 -3.79 8.89 2.30
C GLY A 134 -2.61 9.86 2.12
N LEU A 135 -2.15 10.49 3.20
CA LEU A 135 -0.98 11.37 3.23
C LEU A 135 0.27 10.69 3.82
N LEU A 136 0.16 9.46 4.31
CA LEU A 136 1.31 8.72 4.82
C LEU A 136 2.33 8.47 3.68
N PRO A 137 3.64 8.49 3.98
CA PRO A 137 4.67 8.22 2.98
C PRO A 137 4.46 6.89 2.25
N TYR A 138 4.04 5.86 3.00
CA TYR A 138 3.66 4.55 2.48
C TYR A 138 2.66 3.88 3.42
N LEU A 139 1.86 2.98 2.84
CA LEU A 139 0.89 2.12 3.54
C LEU A 139 1.46 0.74 3.83
N TRP A 140 2.30 0.23 2.93
CA TRP A 140 2.96 -1.06 3.06
C TRP A 140 4.40 -1.00 2.56
N ARG A 141 5.24 -1.86 3.13
CA ARG A 141 6.65 -2.02 2.78
C ARG A 141 7.04 -3.48 2.82
N LEU A 142 7.84 -3.90 1.86
CA LEU A 142 8.36 -5.25 1.80
C LEU A 142 9.87 -5.19 1.62
N ASP A 143 10.59 -5.68 2.63
CA ASP A 143 12.03 -5.89 2.59
C ASP A 143 12.32 -7.35 2.24
N ARG A 144 12.83 -7.61 1.04
CA ARG A 144 13.21 -8.96 0.57
C ARG A 144 14.69 -9.27 0.78
N SER A 145 15.39 -8.49 1.61
CA SER A 145 16.86 -8.50 1.70
C SER A 145 17.48 -8.28 0.33
N GLY A 146 16.91 -7.32 -0.43
CA GLY A 146 17.41 -6.90 -1.73
C GLY A 146 18.80 -6.25 -1.61
N PRO A 147 19.46 -5.95 -2.75
CA PRO A 147 20.75 -5.29 -2.72
C PRO A 147 20.65 -3.93 -2.03
N GLY A 148 21.63 -3.62 -1.18
CA GLY A 148 21.63 -2.44 -0.31
C GLY A 148 21.54 -2.81 1.16
N GLU A 149 21.35 -1.79 2.00
CA GLU A 149 21.18 -1.97 3.45
C GLU A 149 19.73 -1.64 3.83
N PRO A 150 19.04 -2.47 4.61
CA PRO A 150 17.71 -2.15 5.10
C PRO A 150 17.75 -0.99 6.12
N PRO A 151 16.63 -0.28 6.35
CA PRO A 151 16.52 0.72 7.40
C PRO A 151 16.80 0.10 8.77
N ALA A 152 17.46 0.87 9.65
CA ALA A 152 17.77 0.41 11.01
C ALA A 152 16.50 0.20 11.85
N ASP A 153 15.50 1.06 11.66
CA ASP A 153 14.16 0.86 12.21
C ASP A 153 13.10 1.13 11.14
N TYR A 154 11.96 0.48 11.31
CA TYR A 154 10.74 0.80 10.59
C TYR A 154 9.76 1.51 11.51
N PRO A 155 9.01 2.50 11.01
CA PRO A 155 7.94 3.12 11.79
C PRO A 155 6.88 2.06 12.11
N THR A 156 6.41 2.03 13.36
CA THR A 156 5.36 1.12 13.82
C THR A 156 3.96 1.45 13.25
N GLY A 157 3.87 2.50 12.43
CA GLY A 157 2.62 3.09 12.00
C GLY A 157 1.99 4.00 13.06
N ARG A 158 1.10 4.88 12.61
CA ARG A 158 0.37 5.79 13.48
C ARG A 158 -0.99 5.21 13.86
N PRO A 159 -1.39 5.18 15.15
CA PRO A 159 -2.71 4.70 15.53
C PRO A 159 -3.84 5.43 14.80
N VAL A 160 -4.79 4.69 14.22
CA VAL A 160 -6.03 5.26 13.69
C VAL A 160 -6.98 5.67 14.82
N ALA A 161 -7.65 6.81 14.65
CA ALA A 161 -8.50 7.40 15.70
C ALA A 161 -9.81 6.64 15.96
N GLY A 162 -10.31 5.88 14.98
CA GLY A 162 -11.58 5.17 15.05
C GLY A 162 -11.70 4.05 14.01
N LEU A 163 -12.76 3.24 14.09
CA LEU A 163 -12.95 2.11 13.17
C LEU A 163 -13.26 2.55 11.73
N ASP A 164 -13.93 3.69 11.53
CA ASP A 164 -14.13 4.26 10.18
C ASP A 164 -12.81 4.73 9.56
N HIS A 165 -11.92 5.28 10.38
CA HIS A 165 -10.56 5.64 9.97
C HIS A 165 -9.74 4.39 9.62
N PHE A 166 -9.86 3.31 10.41
CA PHE A 166 -9.29 2.00 10.08
C PHE A 166 -9.83 1.46 8.74
N ALA A 167 -11.14 1.53 8.50
CA ALA A 167 -11.72 1.05 7.26
C ALA A 167 -11.23 1.83 6.03
N SER A 168 -11.05 3.15 6.17
CA SER A 168 -10.43 3.98 5.12
C SER A 168 -8.96 3.60 4.89
N ALA A 169 -8.21 3.32 5.96
CA ALA A 169 -6.84 2.84 5.87
C ALA A 169 -6.76 1.49 5.16
N LEU A 170 -7.67 0.57 5.49
CA LEU A 170 -7.77 -0.74 4.89
C LEU A 170 -8.12 -0.65 3.39
N GLU A 171 -9.12 0.15 3.02
CA GLU A 171 -9.48 0.40 1.62
C GLU A 171 -8.27 0.87 0.81
N LEU A 172 -7.54 1.86 1.34
CA LEU A 172 -6.35 2.41 0.67
C LEU A 172 -5.22 1.38 0.55
N LEU A 173 -5.00 0.56 1.59
CA LEU A 173 -4.02 -0.52 1.54
C LEU A 173 -4.39 -1.55 0.45
N LEU A 174 -5.63 -1.99 0.42
CA LEU A 174 -6.11 -2.99 -0.54
C LEU A 174 -6.02 -2.44 -1.97
N ALA A 175 -6.38 -1.16 -2.19
CA ALA A 175 -6.20 -0.48 -3.48
C ALA A 175 -4.72 -0.41 -3.88
N ALA A 176 -3.84 -0.06 -2.94
CA ALA A 176 -2.39 -0.04 -3.19
C ALA A 176 -1.86 -1.44 -3.54
N TRP A 177 -2.36 -2.50 -2.90
CA TRP A 177 -2.00 -3.87 -3.27
C TRP A 177 -2.46 -4.23 -4.68
N VAL A 178 -3.73 -3.98 -5.01
CA VAL A 178 -4.29 -4.30 -6.33
C VAL A 178 -3.53 -3.59 -7.48
N GLU A 179 -3.16 -2.32 -7.27
CA GLU A 179 -2.42 -1.53 -8.27
C GLU A 179 -0.93 -1.86 -8.29
N GLN A 180 -0.27 -1.94 -7.13
CA GLN A 180 1.19 -1.77 -7.07
C GLN A 180 1.94 -3.05 -6.72
N LEU A 181 1.31 -3.98 -5.99
CA LEU A 181 1.97 -5.21 -5.53
C LEU A 181 2.41 -6.09 -6.72
N PRO A 182 1.56 -6.43 -7.72
CA PRO A 182 1.93 -7.42 -8.74
C PRO A 182 3.10 -7.00 -9.61
N VAL A 183 3.29 -5.69 -9.82
CA VAL A 183 4.43 -5.17 -10.59
C VAL A 183 5.74 -5.42 -9.86
N GLN A 184 5.71 -5.38 -8.53
CA GLN A 184 6.89 -5.45 -7.67
C GLN A 184 7.23 -6.89 -7.24
N VAL A 185 6.24 -7.77 -7.16
CA VAL A 185 6.42 -9.14 -6.64
C VAL A 185 6.03 -10.24 -7.64
N GLY A 186 5.56 -9.87 -8.84
CA GLY A 186 5.14 -10.83 -9.86
C GLY A 186 3.86 -11.57 -9.50
N ASP A 187 3.92 -12.91 -9.57
CA ASP A 187 2.80 -13.82 -9.28
C ASP A 187 2.74 -14.24 -7.79
N ASP A 188 3.58 -13.66 -6.93
CA ASP A 188 3.47 -13.86 -5.49
C ASP A 188 2.21 -13.18 -4.92
N TRP A 189 1.81 -13.62 -3.74
CA TRP A 189 0.66 -13.10 -3.01
C TRP A 189 1.10 -12.30 -1.78
N ALA A 190 0.27 -11.37 -1.33
CA ALA A 190 0.39 -10.75 0.00
C ALA A 190 -0.84 -11.08 0.83
N ALA A 191 -0.66 -11.37 2.10
CA ALA A 191 -1.76 -11.60 3.03
C ALA A 191 -1.42 -11.16 4.44
N PHE A 192 -2.47 -10.96 5.23
CA PHE A 192 -2.37 -10.79 6.67
C PHE A 192 -3.63 -11.33 7.35
N THR A 193 -3.50 -11.60 8.64
CA THR A 193 -4.61 -11.92 9.52
C THR A 193 -4.95 -10.71 10.37
N LEU A 194 -6.22 -10.33 10.41
CA LEU A 194 -6.75 -9.35 11.35
C LEU A 194 -7.54 -10.08 12.43
N THR A 195 -7.33 -9.71 13.69
CA THR A 195 -8.07 -10.26 14.84
C THR A 195 -8.64 -9.13 15.69
N SER A 196 -9.74 -9.41 16.37
CA SER A 196 -10.32 -8.51 17.37
C SER A 196 -10.37 -9.19 18.73
N SER A 197 -9.93 -8.50 19.77
CA SER A 197 -10.07 -9.00 21.14
C SER A 197 -11.53 -8.99 21.62
N ALA A 198 -12.43 -8.25 20.95
CA ALA A 198 -13.86 -8.26 21.25
C ALA A 198 -14.54 -9.58 20.83
N ASP A 199 -13.98 -10.30 19.84
CA ASP A 199 -14.52 -11.56 19.32
C ASP A 199 -13.53 -12.71 19.53
N ARG A 200 -13.00 -12.83 20.75
CA ARG A 200 -12.15 -13.96 21.18
C ARG A 200 -10.96 -14.26 20.25
N GLY A 201 -10.46 -13.26 19.51
CA GLY A 201 -9.36 -13.42 18.57
C GLY A 201 -9.74 -14.13 17.26
N ARG A 202 -11.01 -14.16 16.87
CA ARG A 202 -11.46 -14.66 15.57
C ARG A 202 -10.68 -14.01 14.43
N ARG A 203 -10.36 -14.82 13.43
CA ARG A 203 -9.47 -14.45 12.33
C ARG A 203 -10.27 -13.99 11.13
N PHE A 204 -9.96 -12.77 10.71
CA PHE A 204 -10.17 -12.32 9.35
C PHE A 204 -8.88 -12.58 8.58
N HIS A 205 -8.97 -13.24 7.44
CA HIS A 205 -7.84 -13.40 6.54
C HIS A 205 -8.08 -12.55 5.30
N LEU A 206 -7.12 -11.68 5.00
CA LEU A 206 -7.15 -10.82 3.83
C LEU A 206 -5.94 -11.15 2.98
N SER A 207 -6.17 -11.39 1.69
CA SER A 207 -5.10 -11.73 0.75
C SER A 207 -5.36 -11.14 -0.62
N TYR A 208 -4.26 -10.91 -1.34
CA TYR A 208 -4.30 -10.51 -2.73
C TYR A 208 -3.19 -11.22 -3.51
N ALA A 209 -3.58 -11.82 -4.64
CA ALA A 209 -2.67 -12.37 -5.64
C ALA A 209 -3.14 -11.94 -7.02
N ARG A 210 -2.22 -11.76 -7.97
CA ARG A 210 -2.60 -11.35 -9.34
C ARG A 210 -3.53 -12.37 -10.02
N GLY A 211 -3.30 -13.66 -9.79
CA GLY A 211 -4.06 -14.75 -10.39
C GLY A 211 -5.41 -15.03 -9.71
N ASP A 212 -5.48 -14.84 -8.39
CA ASP A 212 -6.65 -15.22 -7.59
C ASP A 212 -7.54 -14.01 -7.24
N GLY A 213 -7.04 -12.78 -7.42
CA GLY A 213 -7.75 -11.56 -7.07
C GLY A 213 -7.63 -11.20 -5.58
N LEU A 214 -8.55 -10.36 -5.11
CA LEU A 214 -8.67 -9.95 -3.71
C LEU A 214 -9.65 -10.87 -2.98
N LEU A 215 -9.21 -11.43 -1.86
CA LEU A 215 -10.03 -12.28 -1.00
C LEU A 215 -10.05 -11.73 0.42
N VAL A 216 -11.25 -11.61 0.96
CA VAL A 216 -11.50 -11.43 2.40
C VAL A 216 -12.25 -12.65 2.90
N SER A 217 -11.85 -13.18 4.05
CA SER A 217 -12.57 -14.27 4.69
C SER A 217 -12.61 -14.11 6.21
N VAL A 218 -13.65 -14.66 6.85
CA VAL A 218 -13.78 -14.71 8.31
C VAL A 218 -14.11 -16.12 8.77
N ASP A 219 -13.42 -16.57 9.82
CA ASP A 219 -13.67 -17.87 10.46
C ASP A 219 -15.03 -17.86 11.15
N ASP A 220 -15.97 -18.72 10.75
CA ASP A 220 -17.32 -18.79 11.29
C ASP A 220 -17.75 -20.21 11.69
N ARG A 221 -16.78 -21.08 12.01
CA ARG A 221 -17.00 -22.51 12.31
C ARG A 221 -17.88 -22.78 13.54
N ASP A 222 -17.99 -21.82 14.45
CA ASP A 222 -18.88 -21.89 15.61
C ASP A 222 -20.23 -21.19 15.39
N GLY A 223 -20.46 -20.65 14.19
CA GLY A 223 -21.74 -20.12 13.75
C GLY A 223 -22.74 -21.22 13.41
N GLY A 224 -24.03 -20.95 13.60
CA GLY A 224 -25.10 -21.88 13.21
C GLY A 224 -25.34 -21.89 11.69
N ASP A 225 -25.56 -23.06 11.10
CA ASP A 225 -25.81 -23.21 9.66
C ASP A 225 -27.30 -23.08 9.33
N SER A 226 -27.86 -21.86 9.46
CA SER A 226 -29.27 -21.58 9.14
C SER A 226 -29.41 -20.70 7.90
N PRO A 227 -30.50 -20.82 7.12
CA PRO A 227 -30.77 -19.95 5.98
C PRO A 227 -30.81 -18.47 6.36
N GLU A 228 -31.36 -18.13 7.53
CA GLU A 228 -31.44 -16.75 8.03
C GLU A 228 -30.05 -16.18 8.33
N ARG A 229 -29.12 -17.00 8.84
CA ARG A 229 -27.71 -16.60 8.97
C ARG A 229 -27.11 -16.36 7.59
N GLY A 230 -27.39 -17.23 6.63
CA GLY A 230 -26.91 -17.06 5.26
C GLY A 230 -27.39 -15.74 4.62
N ASP A 231 -28.66 -15.39 4.80
CA ASP A 231 -29.21 -14.10 4.35
C ASP A 231 -28.57 -12.91 5.07
N LEU A 232 -28.35 -13.03 6.38
CA LEU A 232 -27.68 -12.01 7.18
C LEU A 232 -26.24 -11.78 6.70
N MET A 233 -25.47 -12.84 6.48
CA MET A 233 -24.08 -12.72 6.03
C MET A 233 -24.01 -12.14 4.62
N ARG A 234 -24.90 -12.55 3.70
CA ARG A 234 -25.01 -11.92 2.38
C ARG A 234 -25.38 -10.43 2.46
N SER A 235 -26.27 -10.05 3.38
CA SER A 235 -26.64 -8.64 3.60
C SER A 235 -25.46 -7.77 4.10
N ARG A 236 -24.43 -8.40 4.69
CA ARG A 236 -23.19 -7.75 5.15
C ARG A 236 -22.08 -7.73 4.11
N GLY A 237 -22.31 -8.27 2.90
CA GLY A 237 -21.34 -8.28 1.81
C GLY A 237 -20.51 -9.56 1.69
N TRP A 238 -20.91 -10.66 2.34
CA TRP A 238 -20.27 -11.96 2.11
C TRP A 238 -20.88 -12.67 0.89
N HIS A 239 -20.04 -13.29 0.06
CA HIS A 239 -20.45 -13.92 -1.21
C HIS A 239 -20.74 -15.41 -1.03
N SER A 240 -19.87 -16.12 -0.34
CA SER A 240 -19.88 -17.58 -0.24
C SER A 240 -19.54 -18.06 1.18
N HIS A 241 -19.90 -19.31 1.48
CA HIS A 241 -19.55 -20.00 2.71
C HIS A 241 -18.92 -21.35 2.35
N ASP A 242 -17.67 -21.56 2.74
CA ASP A 242 -16.94 -22.82 2.51
C ASP A 242 -16.22 -23.26 3.79
N ARG A 243 -16.40 -24.53 4.17
CA ARG A 243 -15.72 -25.18 5.31
C ARG A 243 -15.72 -24.35 6.60
N GLY A 244 -16.82 -23.65 6.86
CA GLY A 244 -16.99 -22.81 8.04
C GLY A 244 -16.33 -21.43 7.94
N TRP A 245 -15.99 -20.97 6.74
CA TRP A 245 -15.49 -19.63 6.47
C TRP A 245 -16.44 -18.89 5.54
N TRP A 246 -16.80 -17.67 5.90
CA TRP A 246 -17.45 -16.75 4.97
C TRP A 246 -16.40 -16.03 4.15
N GLN A 247 -16.65 -15.84 2.85
CA GLN A 247 -15.70 -15.28 1.91
C GLN A 247 -16.35 -14.22 1.04
N ALA A 248 -15.60 -13.16 0.76
CA ALA A 248 -15.88 -12.16 -0.24
C ALA A 248 -14.69 -12.14 -1.22
N GLU A 249 -14.97 -12.54 -2.45
CA GLU A 249 -13.99 -12.74 -3.52
C GLU A 249 -14.20 -11.71 -4.62
N PHE A 250 -13.10 -11.11 -5.07
CA PHE A 250 -13.06 -10.13 -6.15
C PHE A 250 -11.93 -10.52 -7.12
N PRO A 251 -12.23 -11.32 -8.17
CA PRO A 251 -11.22 -11.82 -9.10
C PRO A 251 -10.50 -10.72 -9.88
N ASP A 252 -11.25 -9.70 -10.31
CA ASP A 252 -10.74 -8.53 -11.05
C ASP A 252 -11.01 -7.23 -10.26
N PRO A 253 -10.34 -7.03 -9.12
CA PRO A 253 -10.67 -5.93 -8.22
C PRO A 253 -10.25 -4.57 -8.79
N ASP A 254 -11.03 -3.54 -8.45
CA ASP A 254 -10.77 -2.11 -8.70
C ASP A 254 -11.25 -1.34 -7.46
N ARG A 255 -11.16 -0.01 -7.45
CA ARG A 255 -11.47 0.85 -6.30
C ARG A 255 -12.84 0.57 -5.65
N PRO A 256 -13.94 0.36 -6.39
CA PRO A 256 -15.22 0.01 -5.77
C PRO A 256 -15.15 -1.30 -4.97
N HIS A 257 -14.42 -2.30 -5.48
CA HIS A 257 -14.24 -3.61 -4.86
C HIS A 257 -13.37 -3.55 -3.61
N THR A 258 -12.31 -2.73 -3.61
CA THR A 258 -11.46 -2.55 -2.41
C THR A 258 -12.21 -1.81 -1.30
N ALA A 259 -13.06 -0.85 -1.67
CA ALA A 259 -13.96 -0.16 -0.74
C ALA A 259 -15.03 -1.12 -0.19
N GLU A 260 -15.59 -1.97 -1.05
CA GLU A 260 -16.54 -3.01 -0.64
C GLU A 260 -15.91 -4.01 0.34
N ALA A 261 -14.73 -4.55 0.02
CA ALA A 261 -13.98 -5.44 0.91
C ALA A 261 -13.73 -4.81 2.30
N ALA A 262 -13.30 -3.54 2.35
CA ALA A 262 -13.09 -2.83 3.61
C ALA A 262 -14.40 -2.63 4.41
N ARG A 263 -15.50 -2.29 3.72
CA ARG A 263 -16.84 -2.18 4.36
C ARG A 263 -17.34 -3.52 4.90
N THR A 264 -17.15 -4.62 4.17
CA THR A 264 -17.52 -5.98 4.63
C THR A 264 -16.78 -6.33 5.92
N VAL A 265 -15.46 -6.07 5.99
CA VAL A 265 -14.68 -6.27 7.22
C VAL A 265 -15.21 -5.40 8.36
N LEU A 266 -15.43 -4.11 8.12
CA LEU A 266 -15.91 -3.18 9.14
C LEU A 266 -17.30 -3.58 9.68
N ALA A 267 -18.25 -3.89 8.79
CA ALA A 267 -19.60 -4.30 9.15
C ALA A 267 -19.58 -5.56 10.04
N GLU A 268 -18.73 -6.53 9.70
CA GLU A 268 -18.60 -7.75 10.46
C GLU A 268 -17.90 -7.53 11.81
N LEU A 269 -16.89 -6.65 11.88
CA LEU A 269 -16.25 -6.23 13.14
C LEU A 269 -17.26 -5.60 14.11
N TYR A 270 -18.12 -4.70 13.62
CA TYR A 270 -19.17 -4.08 14.42
C TYR A 270 -20.22 -5.10 14.89
N ALA A 271 -20.68 -5.97 13.99
CA ALA A 271 -21.64 -7.01 14.32
C ALA A 271 -21.13 -7.98 15.41
N ARG A 272 -19.81 -8.12 15.51
CA ARG A 272 -19.12 -8.95 16.51
C ARG A 272 -18.67 -8.16 17.74
N GLY A 273 -19.12 -6.92 17.90
CA GLY A 273 -18.92 -6.11 19.11
C GLY A 273 -17.58 -5.38 19.18
N THR A 274 -16.81 -5.29 18.09
CA THR A 274 -15.63 -4.43 18.04
C THR A 274 -16.09 -2.98 18.01
N SER A 275 -15.57 -2.16 18.92
CA SER A 275 -15.96 -0.75 19.09
C SER A 275 -14.78 0.22 19.00
N ALA A 276 -13.54 -0.26 19.09
CA ALA A 276 -12.35 0.59 19.02
C ALA A 276 -11.17 -0.07 18.29
N PRO A 277 -10.34 0.70 17.55
CA PRO A 277 -9.13 0.19 16.89
C PRO A 277 -8.12 -0.45 17.85
N SER A 278 -8.10 -0.04 19.12
CA SER A 278 -7.21 -0.61 20.13
C SER A 278 -7.43 -2.11 20.38
N GLN A 279 -8.60 -2.63 20.00
CA GLN A 279 -8.98 -4.04 20.06
C GLN A 279 -8.47 -4.84 18.86
N LEU A 280 -8.05 -4.17 17.78
CA LEU A 280 -7.59 -4.80 16.54
C LEU A 280 -6.11 -5.15 16.61
N ARG A 281 -5.76 -6.31 16.04
CA ARG A 281 -4.37 -6.74 15.83
C ARG A 281 -4.18 -7.33 14.45
N VAL A 282 -3.16 -6.86 13.74
CA VAL A 282 -2.65 -7.47 12.51
C VAL A 282 -1.63 -8.53 12.88
N ARG A 283 -1.67 -9.69 12.23
CA ARG A 283 -0.80 -10.84 12.47
C ARG A 283 -0.42 -11.46 11.13
N ASP A 284 0.67 -12.23 11.13
CA ASP A 284 1.07 -13.09 10.01
C ASP A 284 1.13 -12.37 8.65
N ALA A 285 1.47 -11.07 8.67
CA ALA A 285 1.66 -10.30 7.46
C ALA A 285 2.83 -10.88 6.67
N SER A 286 2.55 -11.34 5.45
CA SER A 286 3.52 -12.07 4.65
C SER A 286 3.31 -11.84 3.16
N CYS A 287 4.40 -12.01 2.40
CA CYS A 287 4.39 -12.06 0.95
C CYS A 287 5.05 -13.36 0.49
N ARG A 288 4.23 -14.41 0.37
CA ARG A 288 4.55 -15.82 0.06
C ARG A 288 5.67 -16.45 0.89
N ASP A 289 6.92 -16.03 0.73
CA ASP A 289 8.05 -16.82 1.24
C ASP A 289 9.37 -16.07 1.45
N ARG A 290 9.49 -14.77 1.12
CA ARG A 290 10.73 -14.03 1.39
C ARG A 290 10.49 -12.59 1.79
N GLY A 291 11.06 -12.23 2.93
CA GLY A 291 11.12 -10.86 3.40
C GLY A 291 10.17 -10.52 4.52
N THR A 292 10.31 -9.29 5.02
CA THR A 292 9.49 -8.72 6.09
C THR A 292 8.46 -7.80 5.47
N LEU A 293 7.18 -8.19 5.50
CA LEU A 293 6.06 -7.35 5.08
C LEU A 293 5.56 -6.53 6.28
N LEU A 294 5.54 -5.22 6.10
CA LEU A 294 5.11 -4.25 7.10
C LEU A 294 3.89 -3.49 6.59
N LEU A 295 2.91 -3.27 7.46
CA LEU A 295 1.64 -2.61 7.12
C LEU A 295 1.37 -1.38 8.01
N PRO A 296 2.31 -0.42 8.08
CA PRO A 296 2.19 0.74 8.98
C PRO A 296 0.99 1.63 8.64
N GLY A 297 0.49 1.57 7.40
CA GLY A 297 -0.68 2.33 6.96
C GLY A 297 -1.98 1.93 7.65
N LEU A 298 -2.09 0.72 8.20
CA LEU A 298 -3.30 0.26 8.87
C LEU A 298 -3.53 0.93 10.22
N GLY A 299 -2.46 1.45 10.84
CA GLY A 299 -2.53 2.15 12.12
C GLY A 299 -3.15 1.36 13.27
N VAL A 300 -2.99 0.04 13.24
CA VAL A 300 -3.34 -0.87 14.34
C VAL A 300 -2.10 -1.68 14.72
N ARG A 301 -2.09 -2.28 15.92
CA ARG A 301 -0.91 -2.99 16.38
C ARG A 301 -0.67 -4.25 15.55
N THR A 302 0.57 -4.49 15.17
CA THR A 302 1.10 -5.71 14.51
C THR A 302 1.74 -6.63 15.55
#